data_AF-A0A7Y5BKV8-F1
#
_entry.id   AF-A0A7Y5BKV8-F1
#
_cell.length_a   1.000
_cell.length_b   1.000
_cell.length_c   1.000
_cell.angle_alpha   90.00
_cell.angle_beta   90.00
_cell.angle_gamma   90.00
#
_symmetry.space_group_name_H-M   'P 1'
#
loop_
_entity.id
_entity.type
_entity.pdbx_description
1 polymer ?
#
loop_
_entity_poly.entity_id
_entity_poly.type
_entity_poly.pdbx_seq_one_letter_code
_entity_poly.pdbx_strand_id
1 'polypeptide(L)' 'IYYLAGADPYENDTLGSLNITISGLIQRDALVKKFAEKVKCPVVVLLAGGYAKDFSDTIQIHLNTAGVFADIIQSV' A
#
# COMPACT_ATOMS: atom_id res chain seq x y z
N ILE A 1 -7.17 5.00 -13.07
CA ILE A 1 -5.78 4.65 -12.67
C ILE A 1 -5.76 3.17 -12.28
N TYR A 2 -4.83 2.39 -12.83
CA TYR A 2 -4.57 1.03 -12.34
C TYR A 2 -3.37 1.09 -11.42
N TYR A 3 -3.59 0.83 -10.13
CA TYR A 3 -2.57 0.96 -9.10
C TYR A 3 -2.13 -0.42 -8.62
N LEU A 4 -0.88 -0.78 -8.91
CA LEU A 4 -0.26 -2.01 -8.40
C LEU A 4 0.32 -1.73 -7.01
N ALA A 5 -0.44 -2.09 -5.99
CA ALA A 5 -0.09 -1.88 -4.59
C ALA A 5 0.76 -3.05 -4.06
N GLY A 6 2.05 -3.05 -4.42
CA GLY A 6 3.01 -4.01 -3.90
C GLY A 6 3.32 -3.76 -2.43
N ALA A 7 3.44 -4.83 -1.65
CA ALA A 7 3.99 -4.82 -0.29
C ALA A 7 5.53 -4.96 -0.27
N ASP A 8 6.15 -5.30 -1.40
CA ASP A 8 7.60 -5.49 -1.50
C ASP A 8 8.50 -4.30 -1.13
N PRO A 9 8.06 -3.01 -1.08
CA PRO A 9 8.93 -1.96 -0.55
C PRO A 9 9.16 -2.06 0.96
N TYR A 10 8.45 -2.95 1.66
CA TYR A 10 8.51 -3.12 3.10
C TYR A 10 9.94 -3.42 3.58
N GLU A 11 10.33 -2.85 4.72
CA GLU A 11 11.68 -2.98 5.28
C GLU A 11 12.10 -4.42 5.65
N ASN A 12 11.15 -5.31 5.94
CA ASN A 12 11.43 -6.73 6.16
C ASN A 12 11.04 -7.62 4.97
N ASP A 13 10.84 -7.03 3.78
CA ASP A 13 10.68 -7.78 2.54
C ASP A 13 12.00 -8.41 2.09
N THR A 14 11.91 -9.61 1.51
CA THR A 14 13.09 -10.36 1.07
C THR A 14 13.57 -10.01 -0.33
N LEU A 15 12.76 -9.31 -1.15
CA LEU A 15 13.05 -8.99 -2.55
C LEU A 15 13.12 -7.49 -2.83
N GLY A 16 12.30 -6.64 -2.20
CA GLY A 16 12.17 -5.24 -2.63
C GLY A 16 13.22 -4.25 -2.09
N SER A 17 13.81 -4.49 -0.91
CA SER A 17 14.97 -3.73 -0.39
C SER A 17 14.83 -2.19 -0.31
N LEU A 18 13.61 -1.66 -0.20
CA LEU A 18 13.37 -0.20 -0.16
C LEU A 18 13.29 0.39 1.25
N ASN A 19 13.29 -0.45 2.30
CA ASN A 19 13.28 -0.03 3.71
C ASN A 19 12.12 0.92 4.07
N ILE A 20 10.93 0.68 3.51
CA ILE A 20 9.72 1.44 3.87
C ILE A 20 9.01 0.75 5.04
N THR A 21 8.65 1.51 6.07
CA THR A 21 7.86 0.99 7.19
C THR A 21 6.41 0.70 6.78
N ILE A 22 5.67 -0.08 7.58
CA ILE A 22 4.21 -0.27 7.35
C ILE A 22 3.47 1.07 7.33
N SER A 23 3.83 2.01 8.22
CA SER A 23 3.24 3.35 8.21
C SER A 23 3.59 4.15 6.95
N GLY A 24 4.80 3.99 6.41
CA GLY A 24 5.20 4.58 5.13
C GLY A 24 4.40 4.01 3.95
N LEU A 25 4.06 2.72 3.97
CA LEU A 25 3.20 2.11 2.95
C LEU A 25 1.76 2.65 3.02
N ILE A 26 1.22 2.86 4.22
CA ILE A 26 -0.08 3.55 4.40
C ILE A 26 -0.03 4.96 3.78
N GLN A 27 1.03 5.72 4.07
CA GLN A 27 1.21 7.07 3.52
C GLN A 27 1.30 7.05 1.99
N ARG A 28 2.04 6.09 1.41
CA ARG A 28 2.11 5.89 -0.03
C ARG A 28 0.72 5.66 -0.64
N ASP A 29 -0.08 4.78 -0.05
CA ASP A 29 -1.43 4.48 -0.54
C ASP A 29 -2.33 5.72 -0.47
N ALA A 30 -2.24 6.48 0.62
CA ALA A 30 -2.98 7.74 0.79
C ALA A 30 -2.57 8.81 -0.23
N LEU A 31 -1.27 8.91 -0.56
CA LEU A 31 -0.78 9.81 -1.60
C LEU A 31 -1.36 9.47 -2.97
N VAL A 32 -1.43 8.18 -3.33
CA VAL A 32 -2.01 7.72 -4.60
C VAL A 32 -3.51 8.00 -4.64
N LYS A 33 -4.24 7.70 -3.55
CA LYS A 33 -5.68 8.00 -3.43
C LYS A 33 -5.95 9.50 -3.61
N LYS A 34 -5.22 10.34 -2.87
CA LYS A 34 -5.35 11.82 -2.95
C LYS A 34 -5.03 12.34 -4.35
N PHE A 35 -4.03 11.78 -5.01
CA PHE A 35 -3.73 12.13 -6.40
C PHE A 35 -4.88 11.79 -7.33
N ALA A 36 -5.43 10.57 -7.22
CA ALA A 36 -6.54 10.11 -8.05
C ALA A 36 -7.81 10.97 -7.86
N GLU A 37 -8.13 11.32 -6.61
CA GLU A 37 -9.22 12.25 -6.27
C GLU A 37 -9.01 13.63 -6.88
N LYS A 38 -7.79 14.18 -6.75
CA LYS A 38 -7.43 15.50 -7.31
C LYS A 38 -7.64 15.54 -8.83
N VAL A 39 -7.32 14.46 -9.54
CA VAL A 39 -7.52 14.37 -11.00
C VAL A 39 -8.88 13.79 -11.40
N LYS A 40 -9.77 13.53 -10.43
CA LYS A 40 -11.12 12.98 -10.63
C LYS A 40 -11.12 11.66 -11.44
N CYS A 41 -10.15 10.79 -11.18
CA CYS A 41 -10.03 9.50 -11.89
C CYS A 41 -10.32 8.33 -10.94
N PRO A 42 -11.19 7.37 -11.31
CA PRO A 42 -11.41 6.16 -10.52
C PRO A 42 -10.13 5.31 -10.45
N VAL A 43 -9.95 4.62 -9.34
CA VAL A 43 -8.79 3.74 -9.08
C VAL A 43 -9.23 2.28 -9.05
N VAL A 44 -8.52 1.45 -9.80
CA VAL A 44 -8.56 -0.01 -9.66
C VAL A 44 -7.30 -0.40 -8.91
N VAL A 45 -7.46 -0.90 -7.69
CA VAL A 45 -6.35 -1.37 -6.85
C VAL A 45 -6.11 -2.84 -7.16
N LEU A 46 -4.86 -3.16 -7.50
CA LEU A 46 -4.38 -4.52 -7.70
C LEU A 46 -3.33 -4.78 -6.63
N LEU A 47 -3.62 -5.71 -5.71
CA LEU A 47 -2.60 -6.18 -4.77
C LEU A 47 -1.50 -6.87 -5.57
N ALA A 48 -0.25 -6.55 -5.29
CA ALA A 48 0.91 -7.06 -6.03
C ALA A 48 1.90 -7.77 -5.08
N GLY A 49 3.17 -7.86 -5.47
CA GLY A 49 4.21 -8.60 -4.75
C GLY A 49 4.32 -8.24 -3.27
N GLY A 50 4.88 -9.14 -2.48
CA GLY A 50 4.97 -9.03 -1.03
C GLY A 50 5.53 -10.34 -0.49
N TYR A 51 6.76 -10.26 0.02
CA TYR A 51 7.60 -11.38 0.42
C TYR A 51 8.27 -11.07 1.75
N ALA A 52 7.49 -10.50 2.67
CA ALA A 52 7.92 -10.21 4.02
C ALA A 52 8.37 -11.50 4.72
N LYS A 53 9.41 -11.38 5.56
CA LYS A 53 9.90 -12.50 6.37
C LYS A 53 8.81 -13.10 7.27
N ASP A 54 7.96 -12.25 7.84
CA ASP A 54 6.71 -12.66 8.48
C ASP A 54 5.55 -12.43 7.51
N PHE A 55 4.86 -13.51 7.14
CA PHE A 55 3.71 -13.44 6.25
C PHE A 55 2.56 -12.57 6.79
N SER A 56 2.45 -12.46 8.12
CA SER A 56 1.47 -11.61 8.80
C SER A 56 1.62 -10.14 8.42
N ASP A 57 2.86 -9.69 8.17
CA ASP A 57 3.12 -8.32 7.73
C ASP A 57 2.60 -8.08 6.32
N THR A 58 2.78 -9.03 5.40
CA THR A 58 2.20 -8.95 4.04
C THR A 58 0.68 -8.87 4.09
N ILE A 59 0.03 -9.67 4.95
CA ILE A 59 -1.42 -9.59 5.17
C ILE A 59 -1.80 -8.19 5.69
N GLN A 60 -1.11 -7.71 6.72
CA GLN A 60 -1.39 -6.42 7.35
C GLN A 60 -1.23 -5.27 6.34
N ILE A 61 -0.20 -5.29 5.50
CA ILE A 61 0.04 -4.28 4.47
C ILE A 61 -1.10 -4.27 3.45
N HIS A 62 -1.52 -5.42 2.93
CA HIS A 62 -2.62 -5.46 1.96
C HIS A 62 -3.96 -5.06 2.56
N LEU A 63 -4.25 -5.45 3.81
CA LEU A 63 -5.43 -4.99 4.53
C LEU A 63 -5.39 -3.47 4.74
N ASN A 64 -4.22 -2.91 5.04
CA ASN A 64 -4.04 -1.48 5.18
C ASN A 64 -4.30 -0.74 3.86
N THR A 65 -3.77 -1.24 2.74
CA THR A 65 -4.07 -0.69 1.42
C THR A 65 -5.58 -0.69 1.16
N ALA A 66 -6.26 -1.82 1.37
CA ALA A 66 -7.71 -1.88 1.22
C ALA A 66 -8.43 -0.89 2.14
N GLY A 67 -7.98 -0.78 3.40
CA GLY A 67 -8.52 0.14 4.39
C GLY A 67 -8.37 1.61 4.01
N VAL A 68 -7.25 2.01 3.39
CA VAL A 68 -7.04 3.39 2.89
C VAL A 68 -8.00 3.70 1.75
N PHE A 69 -8.14 2.80 0.77
CA PHE A 69 -9.03 3.02 -0.37
C PHE A 69 -10.52 2.87 -0.04
N ALA A 70 -10.85 2.19 1.08
CA ALA A 70 -12.21 2.08 1.61
C ALA A 70 -12.55 3.16 2.66
N ASP A 71 -11.68 4.14 2.89
CA ASP A 71 -11.85 5.22 3.88
C ASP A 71 -11.98 4.73 5.35
N ILE A 72 -11.45 3.54 5.65
CA ILE A 72 -11.41 2.95 7.00
C ILE A 72 -10.16 3.40 7.77
N ILE A 73 -9.04 3.56 7.06
CA ILE A 73 -7.76 3.99 7.61
C ILE A 73 -7.40 5.33 7.02
N GLN A 74 -7.09 6.30 7.88
CA GLN A 74 -6.56 7.60 7.46
C GLN A 74 -5.07 7.70 7.81
N SER A 75 -4.27 8.19 6.88
CA SER A 75 -2.91 8.63 7.20
C SER A 75 -2.99 9.95 7.97
N VAL A 76 -2.27 10.05 9.08
CA VAL A 76 -2.06 11.30 9.84
C VAL A 76 -1.35 12.33 8.98
#